data_AF-A0A3N5VVU0-F1
#
_entry.id   AF-A0A3N5VVU0-F1
#
_cell.length_a   1.000
_cell.length_b   1.000
_cell.length_c   1.000
_cell.angle_alpha   90.00
_cell.angle_beta   90.00
_cell.angle_gamma   90.00
#
_symmetry.space_group_name_H-M   'P 1'
#
loop_
_entity.id
_entity.type
_entity.pdbx_description
1 polymer ?
#
loop_
_entity_poly.entity_id
_entity_poly.type
_entity_poly.pdbx_seq_one_letter_code
_entity_poly.pdbx_strand_id
1 'polypeptide(L)' 'MSDVKAKGEAHGCIVCGRLYQLYVVHDSQGRYVGSKVMSAGGKEVKGYGRPLVACERHSKEEIERAVNRVYGKQKEEDD' A
#
# COMPACT_ATOMS: atom_id res chain seq x y z
N MET A 1 -0.87 9.20 26.57
CA MET A 1 -0.16 8.41 25.56
C MET A 1 -1.05 8.40 24.34
N SER A 2 -0.60 8.91 23.19
CA SER A 2 -1.42 8.94 21.98
C SER A 2 -1.54 7.51 21.45
N ASP A 3 -2.74 6.92 21.54
CA ASP A 3 -3.01 5.54 21.15
C ASP A 3 -2.82 5.33 19.65
N VAL A 4 -1.63 4.86 19.27
CA VAL A 4 -1.35 4.38 17.92
C VAL A 4 -2.01 3.02 17.76
N LYS A 5 -3.07 2.95 16.95
CA LYS A 5 -3.81 1.70 16.73
C LYS A 5 -3.27 0.99 15.49
N ALA A 6 -2.64 -0.16 15.72
CA ALA A 6 -2.32 -1.11 14.67
C ALA A 6 -3.52 -2.04 14.45
N LYS A 7 -3.98 -2.14 13.19
CA LYS A 7 -5.06 -3.04 12.79
C LYS A 7 -4.57 -4.01 11.73
N GLY A 8 -4.91 -5.29 11.88
CA GLY A 8 -4.69 -6.28 10.84
C GLY A 8 -5.68 -6.05 9.69
N GLU A 9 -5.18 -5.83 8.49
CA GLU A 9 -5.96 -5.62 7.27
C GLU A 9 -5.44 -6.52 6.15
N ALA A 10 -6.33 -6.93 5.24
CA ALA A 10 -5.95 -7.67 4.05
C ALA A 10 -5.95 -6.74 2.84
N HIS A 11 -4.79 -6.58 2.19
CA HIS A 11 -4.64 -5.77 0.99
C HIS A 11 -4.14 -6.63 -0.17
N GLY A 12 -4.63 -6.33 -1.37
CA GLY A 12 -4.17 -6.98 -2.60
C GLY A 12 -2.84 -6.40 -3.07
N CYS A 13 -2.00 -7.25 -3.68
CA CYS A 13 -0.83 -6.79 -4.41
C CYS A 13 -1.27 -5.78 -5.48
N ILE A 14 -0.65 -4.61 -5.50
CA ILE A 14 -1.01 -3.54 -6.44
C ILE A 14 -0.90 -3.95 -7.93
N VAL A 15 -0.09 -4.98 -8.23
CA VAL A 15 0.11 -5.48 -9.60
C VAL A 15 -0.82 -6.64 -9.95
N CYS A 16 -0.88 -7.69 -9.13
CA CYS A 16 -1.60 -8.93 -9.46
C CYS A 16 -2.83 -9.23 -8.58
N GLY A 17 -3.15 -8.36 -7.60
CA GLY A 17 -4.32 -8.50 -6.74
C GLY A 17 -4.25 -9.62 -5.69
N ARG A 18 -3.15 -10.38 -5.62
CA ARG A 18 -2.98 -11.43 -4.61
C ARG A 18 -3.07 -10.84 -3.20
N LEU A 19 -3.88 -11.43 -2.33
CA LEU A 19 -4.10 -10.92 -0.97
C LEU A 19 -2.91 -11.19 -0.06
N TYR A 20 -2.54 -10.16 0.70
CA TYR A 20 -1.53 -10.19 1.76
C TYR A 20 -2.14 -9.59 3.03
N GLN A 21 -1.76 -10.14 4.19
CA GLN A 21 -2.08 -9.53 5.47
C GLN A 21 -1.02 -8.48 5.83
N LEU A 22 -1.50 -7.30 6.21
CA LEU A 22 -0.70 -6.18 6.67
C LEU A 22 -1.18 -5.76 8.06
N TYR A 23 -0.27 -5.32 8.91
CA TYR A 23 -0.62 -4.43 10.01
C TYR A 23 -0.55 -3.00 9.51
N VAL A 24 -1.68 -2.31 9.54
CA VAL A 24 -1.79 -0.90 9.19
C VAL A 24 -1.84 -0.09 10.47
N VAL A 25 -0.94 0.87 10.58
CA VAL A 25 -0.82 1.76 11.73
C VAL A 25 -1.46 3.08 11.39
N HIS A 26 -2.45 3.47 12.18
CA HIS A 26 -3.10 4.76 12.09
C HIS A 26 -2.77 5.62 13.32
N ASP A 27 -2.65 6.93 13.11
CA ASP A 27 -2.54 7.90 14.20
C ASP A 27 -3.88 8.12 14.92
N SER A 28 -3.88 8.94 15.96
CA SER A 28 -5.09 9.30 16.72
C SER A 28 -6.13 10.07 15.91
N GLN A 29 -5.76 10.60 14.74
CA GLN A 29 -6.66 11.27 13.80
C GLN A 29 -7.13 10.32 12.68
N GLY A 30 -6.78 9.03 12.75
CA GLY A 30 -7.13 8.04 11.73
C GLY A 30 -6.29 8.12 10.45
N ARG A 31 -5.21 8.91 10.44
CA ARG A 31 -4.31 9.01 9.27
C ARG A 31 -3.36 7.84 9.23
N TYR A 32 -3.10 7.34 8.03
CA TYR A 32 -2.10 6.31 7.80
C TYR A 32 -0.70 6.79 8.20
N VAL A 33 -0.04 6.04 9.07
CA VAL A 33 1.33 6.31 9.52
C VAL A 33 2.32 5.35 8.86
N GLY A 34 1.93 4.09 8.69
CA GLY A 34 2.78 3.07 8.11
C GLY A 34 2.10 1.71 8.09
N SER A 35 2.70 0.77 7.36
CA SER A 35 2.22 -0.61 7.36
C SER A 35 3.36 -1.59 7.45
N LYS A 36 3.04 -2.82 7.84
CA LYS A 36 3.98 -3.93 7.81
C LYS A 36 3.31 -5.15 7.22
N VAL A 37 3.85 -5.67 6.13
CA VAL A 37 3.40 -6.92 5.53
C VAL A 37 3.78 -8.07 6.46
N MET A 38 2.80 -8.88 6.85
CA MET A 38 2.98 -10.04 7.72
C MET A 38 3.01 -11.35 6.92
N SER A 39 2.42 -11.37 5.74
CA SER A 39 2.43 -12.52 4.85
C SER A 39 3.77 -12.65 4.10
N ALA A 40 4.30 -13.88 4.02
CA ALA A 40 5.53 -14.19 3.31
C ALA A 40 5.44 -13.84 1.81
N GLY A 41 6.54 -13.35 1.25
CA GLY A 41 6.67 -13.02 -0.17
C GLY A 41 5.97 -11.73 -0.62
N GLY A 42 5.51 -10.90 0.34
CA GLY A 42 5.02 -9.56 0.10
C GLY A 42 5.96 -8.50 0.66
N LYS A 43 6.06 -7.35 -0.02
CA LYS A 43 6.83 -6.18 0.40
C LYS A 43 5.93 -4.96 0.45
N GLU A 44 6.16 -4.11 1.45
CA GLU A 44 5.45 -2.83 1.58
C GLU A 44 5.91 -1.88 0.46
N VAL A 45 4.95 -1.18 -0.14
CA VAL A 45 5.22 -0.10 -1.08
C VAL A 45 5.13 1.23 -0.34
N LYS A 46 6.30 1.83 -0.08
CA LYS A 46 6.43 3.08 0.69
C LYS A 46 6.24 4.30 -0.22
N GLY A 47 5.87 5.44 0.40
CA GLY A 47 5.86 6.74 -0.27
C GLY A 47 4.50 7.23 -0.79
N TYR A 48 3.43 6.45 -0.61
CA TYR A 48 2.10 6.77 -1.18
C TYR A 48 1.03 7.15 -0.14
N GLY A 49 1.41 7.29 1.14
CA GLY A 49 0.49 7.66 2.22
C GLY A 49 -0.66 6.68 2.44
N ARG A 50 -0.53 5.45 1.94
CA ARG A 50 -1.54 4.39 1.97
C ARG A 50 -0.87 3.03 2.22
N PRO A 51 -1.59 2.08 2.84
CA PRO A 51 -1.09 0.72 3.07
C PRO A 51 -1.08 -0.07 1.75
N LEU A 52 0.04 0.03 1.01
CA LEU A 52 0.21 -0.66 -0.26
C LEU A 52 1.16 -1.85 -0.13
N VAL A 53 0.82 -2.94 -0.81
CA VAL A 53 1.64 -4.17 -0.86
C VAL A 53 1.92 -4.57 -2.30
N ALA A 54 3.10 -5.14 -2.50
CA ALA A 54 3.48 -5.79 -3.75
C ALA A 54 4.08 -7.17 -3.47
N CYS A 55 3.88 -8.13 -4.37
CA CYS A 55 4.60 -9.40 -4.31
C CYS A 55 6.08 -9.17 -4.60
N GLU A 56 6.95 -10.01 -4.04
CA GLU A 56 8.37 -10.06 -4.41
C GLU A 56 8.61 -10.47 -5.86
N ARG A 57 7.62 -11.13 -6.48
CA ARG A 57 7.62 -11.54 -7.89
C ARG A 57 7.63 -10.39 -8.89
N HIS A 58 7.25 -9.18 -8.45
CA HIS A 58 7.17 -8.02 -9.33
C HIS A 58 8.37 -7.09 -9.17
N SER A 59 8.87 -6.61 -10.31
CA SER A 59 9.96 -5.63 -10.36
C SER A 59 9.51 -4.30 -9.75
N LYS A 60 10.48 -3.45 -9.40
CA LYS A 60 10.16 -2.09 -8.93
C LYS A 60 9.42 -1.29 -10.02
N GLU A 61 9.77 -1.45 -11.30
CA GLU A 61 9.10 -0.72 -12.38
C GLU A 61 7.66 -1.18 -12.61
N GLU A 62 7.36 -2.47 -12.43
CA GLU A 62 5.98 -2.97 -12.47
C GLU A 62 5.14 -2.38 -11.34
N ILE A 63 5.72 -2.29 -10.14
CA ILE A 63 5.04 -1.72 -8.97
C ILE A 63 4.80 -0.23 -9.18
N GLU A 64 5.82 0.53 -9.58
CA GLU A 64 5.67 1.96 -9.85
C GLU A 64 4.64 2.23 -10.95
N ARG A 65 4.63 1.45 -12.03
CA ARG A 65 3.60 1.55 -13.07
C ARG A 65 2.21 1.24 -12.55
N ALA A 66 2.04 0.19 -11.75
CA ALA A 66 0.76 -0.15 -11.16
C ALA A 66 0.27 0.92 -10.18
N VAL A 67 1.18 1.47 -9.36
CA VAL A 67 0.85 2.58 -8.46
C VAL A 67 0.50 3.83 -9.25
N ASN A 68 1.24 4.19 -10.30
CA ASN A 68 0.89 5.31 -11.17
C ASN A 68 -0.43 5.08 -11.90
N ARG A 69 -0.78 3.84 -12.25
CA ARG A 69 -2.07 3.53 -12.87
C ARG A 69 -3.26 3.71 -11.91
N VAL A 70 -3.08 3.37 -10.63
CA VAL A 70 -4.17 3.39 -9.64
C VAL A 70 -4.27 4.74 -8.92
N TYR A 71 -3.11 5.37 -8.66
CA TYR A 71 -2.98 6.57 -7.83
C TYR A 71 -2.22 7.70 -8.50
N GLY A 72 -1.51 7.43 -9.60
CA GLY A 72 -1.02 8.52 -10.45
C GLY A 72 -2.25 9.26 -10.92
N LYS A 73 -2.29 10.55 -10.59
CA LYS A 73 -3.35 11.47 -11.01
C LYS A 73 -3.74 11.09 -12.43
N GLN A 74 -5.05 10.96 -12.70
CA GLN A 74 -5.54 11.30 -14.03
C GLN A 74 -4.85 12.61 -14.35
N LYS A 75 -3.90 12.60 -15.29
CA LYS A 75 -3.62 13.83 -16.02
C LYS A 75 -4.98 14.20 -16.56
N GLU A 76 -5.53 15.27 -16.02
CA GLU A 76 -6.50 16.08 -16.74
C GLU A 76 -5.83 16.38 -18.09
N GLU A 77 -6.15 15.55 -19.09
CA GLU A 77 -6.04 15.89 -20.50
C GLU A 77 -7.48 16.16 -20.93
N ASP A 78 -7.71 17.46 -21.21
CA ASP A 78 -8.69 18.08 -22.10
C ASP A 78 -10.20 17.89 -21.82
N ASP A 79 -10.88 18.96 -21.39
CA ASP A 79 -11.45 20.00 -22.27
C ASP A 79 -11.80 21.29 -21.49
#